data_AF-A0A9E4C0X5-F1
#
_entry.id   AF-A0A9E4C0X5-F1
#
_cell.length_a   1.000
_cell.length_b   1.000
_cell.length_c   1.000
_cell.angle_alpha   90.00
_cell.angle_beta   90.00
_cell.angle_gamma   90.00
#
_symmetry.space_group_name_H-M   'P 1'
#
loop_
_entity.id
_entity.type
_entity.pdbx_description
1 polymer ?
#
loop_
_entity_poly.entity_id
_entity_poly.type
_entity_poly.pdbx_seq_one_letter_code
_entity_poly.pdbx_strand_id
1 'polypeptide(L)' 'MLDRAVRIGMIGCGTQANVHFACLKALGADQATVAAVCDLDDERLAAACQLWPRLS' A
#
# COMPACT_ATOMS: atom_id res chain seq x y z
N MET A 1 -17.62 3.42 14.12
CA MET A 1 -16.54 3.45 13.11
C MET A 1 -15.23 3.74 13.84
N LEU A 2 -14.08 3.31 13.32
CA LEU A 2 -12.78 3.63 13.93
C LEU A 2 -12.50 5.13 13.80
N ASP A 3 -11.97 5.76 14.84
CA ASP A 3 -11.60 7.18 14.86
C ASP A 3 -10.32 7.50 14.05
N ARG A 4 -9.75 6.50 13.37
CA ARG A 4 -8.52 6.63 12.58
C ARG A 4 -8.53 5.69 11.38
N ALA A 5 -7.81 6.10 10.33
CA ALA A 5 -7.59 5.29 9.14
C ALA A 5 -6.94 3.93 9.47
N VAL A 6 -7.37 2.89 8.76
CA VAL A 6 -6.78 1.55 8.85
C VAL A 6 -5.38 1.58 8.21
N ARG A 7 -4.40 1.01 8.90
CA ARG A 7 -3.02 0.87 8.40
C ARG A 7 -2.82 -0.54 7.89
N ILE A 8 -2.41 -0.68 6.62
CA ILE A 8 -2.32 -1.97 5.93
C ILE A 8 -0.85 -2.25 5.58
N GLY A 9 -0.40 -3.48 5.85
CA GLY A 9 0.83 -4.03 5.29
C GLY A 9 0.51 -4.88 4.05
N MET A 10 1.29 -4.73 2.98
CA MET A 10 1.17 -5.50 1.75
C MET A 10 2.34 -6.46 1.57
N ILE A 11 2.07 -7.73 1.29
CA ILE A 11 3.09 -8.74 0.96
C ILE A 11 2.90 -9.15 -0.51
N GLY A 12 3.95 -8.97 -1.30
CA GLY A 12 3.92 -9.13 -2.76
C GLY A 12 3.39 -7.87 -3.45
N CYS A 13 4.16 -7.35 -4.38
CA CYS A 13 3.95 -6.11 -5.13
C CYS A 13 3.71 -6.38 -6.63
N GLY A 14 3.18 -7.57 -6.97
CA GLY A 14 2.85 -7.97 -8.34
C GLY A 14 1.50 -7.43 -8.85
N THR A 15 0.98 -8.05 -9.91
CA THR A 15 -0.25 -7.60 -10.59
C THR A 15 -1.45 -7.42 -9.66
N GLN A 16 -1.70 -8.36 -8.75
CA GLN A 16 -2.82 -8.27 -7.81
C GLN A 16 -2.64 -7.13 -6.81
N ALA A 17 -1.42 -6.90 -6.35
CA ALA A 17 -1.11 -5.79 -5.45
C ALA A 17 -1.44 -4.44 -6.09
N ASN A 18 -1.19 -4.28 -7.40
CA ASN A 18 -1.56 -3.06 -8.13
C ASN A 18 -3.08 -2.80 -8.14
N VAL A 19 -3.90 -3.85 -8.25
CA VAL A 19 -5.36 -3.73 -8.12
C VAL A 19 -5.74 -3.27 -6.72
N HIS A 20 -5.15 -3.88 -5.68
CA HIS A 20 -5.38 -3.48 -4.30
C HIS A 20 -4.92 -2.04 -4.02
N PHE A 21 -3.76 -1.62 -4.52
CA PHE A 21 -3.28 -0.25 -4.40
C PHE A 21 -4.24 0.74 -5.05
N ALA A 22 -4.79 0.43 -6.23
CA ALA A 22 -5.77 1.29 -6.88
C ALA A 22 -7.06 1.43 -6.05
N CYS A 23 -7.58 0.33 -5.51
CA CYS A 23 -8.74 0.36 -4.63
C CYS A 23 -8.49 1.17 -3.36
N LEU A 24 -7.33 0.99 -2.71
CA LEU A 24 -6.97 1.74 -1.50
C LEU A 24 -6.79 3.23 -1.77
N LYS A 25 -6.21 3.60 -2.92
CA LYS A 25 -6.16 5.01 -3.36
C LYS A 25 -7.55 5.59 -3.57
N ALA A 26 -8.46 4.85 -4.20
CA ALA A 26 -9.83 5.29 -4.42
C ALA A 26 -10.64 5.42 -3.12
N LEU A 27 -10.35 4.57 -2.12
CA LEU A 27 -11.00 4.62 -0.81
C LEU A 27 -10.61 5.89 -0.01
N GLY A 28 -9.42 6.42 -0.25
CA GLY A 28 -8.92 7.63 0.38
C GLY A 28 -8.19 7.40 1.71
N ALA A 29 -7.24 8.28 2.00
CA ALA A 29 -6.33 8.16 3.14
C ALA A 29 -7.03 8.26 4.51
N ASP A 30 -8.21 8.88 4.57
CA ASP A 30 -8.99 8.98 5.81
C ASP A 30 -9.60 7.63 6.23
N GLN A 31 -9.75 6.71 5.29
CA GLN A 31 -10.32 5.38 5.52
C GLN A 31 -9.21 4.33 5.68
N ALA A 32 -8.23 4.33 4.77
CA ALA A 32 -7.12 3.38 4.82
C ALA A 32 -5.84 3.91 4.16
N THR A 33 -4.70 3.44 4.65
CA THR A 33 -3.37 3.75 4.11
C THR A 33 -2.50 2.49 4.06
N VAL A 34 -1.67 2.37 3.03
CA VAL A 34 -0.60 1.37 3.00
C VAL A 34 0.57 1.92 3.81
N ALA A 35 0.89 1.24 4.91
CA ALA A 35 1.92 1.65 5.87
C ALA A 35 3.20 0.80 5.75
N ALA A 36 3.12 -0.34 5.06
CA ALA A 36 4.26 -1.22 4.81
C ALA A 36 4.05 -1.98 3.50
N VAL A 37 5.13 -2.21 2.76
CA VAL A 37 5.16 -3.08 1.57
C VAL A 37 6.39 -3.98 1.66
N CYS A 38 6.29 -5.21 1.17
CA CYS A 38 7.43 -6.10 0.98
C CYS A 38 7.28 -6.95 -0.28
N ASP A 39 8.39 -7.20 -0.97
CA ASP A 39 8.52 -8.15 -2.07
C ASP A 39 9.95 -8.74 -2.03
N LEU A 40 10.15 -9.89 -2.67
CA LEU A 40 11.48 -10.46 -2.89
C LEU A 40 12.15 -9.86 -4.14
N ASP A 41 11.37 -9.24 -5.02
CA ASP A 41 11.82 -8.52 -6.20
C ASP A 41 12.05 -7.03 -5.87
N ASP A 42 13.31 -6.59 -5.92
CA ASP A 42 13.72 -5.24 -5.54
C ASP A 42 13.09 -4.15 -6.42
N GLU A 43 12.88 -4.42 -7.71
CA GLU A 43 12.29 -3.45 -8.64
C GLU A 43 10.82 -3.21 -8.30
N ARG A 44 10.08 -4.29 -8.04
CA ARG A 44 8.66 -4.20 -7.62
C ARG A 44 8.51 -3.55 -6.26
N LEU A 45 9.40 -3.88 -5.33
CA LEU A 45 9.43 -3.24 -4.02
C LEU A 45 9.68 -1.73 -4.14
N ALA A 46 10.70 -1.32 -4.88
CA ALA A 46 11.03 0.09 -5.10
C ALA A 46 9.86 0.86 -5.73
N ALA A 47 9.21 0.29 -6.75
CA ALA A 47 8.03 0.88 -7.37
C ALA A 47 6.86 1.04 -6.38
N ALA A 48 6.60 0.05 -5.54
CA ALA A 48 5.55 0.12 -4.52
C ALA A 48 5.86 1.19 -3.45
N CYS A 49 7.12 1.32 -3.02
CA CYS A 49 7.55 2.35 -2.09
C CYS A 49 7.33 3.78 -2.62
N GLN A 50 7.55 4.01 -3.93
CA GLN A 50 7.29 5.30 -4.56
C GLN A 50 5.79 5.66 -4.59
N LEU A 51 4.92 4.66 -4.76
CA LEU A 51 3.47 4.85 -4.76
C LEU A 51 2.90 5.17 -3.38
N TRP A 52 3.58 4.73 -2.32
CA TRP A 52 3.17 4.86 -0.92
C TRP A 52 4.32 5.35 -0.04
N PRO A 53 4.73 6.63 -0.15
CA PRO A 53 6.00 7.11 0.39
C PRO A 53 6.07 7.29 1.91
N ARG A 54 5.03 6.92 2.68
CA ARG A 54 5.06 6.95 4.16
C ARG A 54 5.30 5.54 4.70
N LEU A 55 6.54 5.09 4.60
CA LEU A 55 7.05 3.86 5.22
C LEU A 55 7.91 4.15 6.46
N SER A 56 7.66 5.27 7.14
CA SER A 56 8.32 5.70 8.37
C SER A 56 7.35 5.67 9.56
#